data_AF-A0A3N5EQV2-F1
#
_entry.id   AF-A0A3N5EQV2-F1
#
_cell.length_a   1.000
_cell.length_b   1.000
_cell.length_c   1.000
_cell.angle_alpha   90.00
_cell.angle_beta   90.00
_cell.angle_gamma   90.00
#
_symmetry.space_group_name_H-M   'P 1'
#
loop_
_entity.id
_entity.type
_entity.pdbx_description
1 polymer ?
#
loop_
_entity_poly.entity_id
_entity_poly.type
_entity_poly.pdbx_seq_one_letter_code
_entity_poly.pdbx_strand_id
1 'polypeptide(L)'
;DISPAYLSKLERDAVKRPSPHVLHRLSDALAVPYPELMRLSGYRMPGVSSAKATESVSAALFADVSEEERDELLEYLAWYRARRSRRPKASPA
;
A
#
# COMPACT_ATOMS: atom_id res chain seq x y z
N ASP A 1 16.97 7.43 19.93
CA ASP A 1 16.56 8.76 19.45
C ASP A 1 17.21 9.15 18.13
N ILE A 2 16.70 10.18 17.48
CA ILE A 2 17.29 10.82 16.30
C ILE A 2 17.91 12.13 16.77
N SER A 3 19.16 12.41 16.40
CA SER A 3 19.82 13.64 16.85
C SER A 3 19.32 14.87 16.07
N PRO A 4 19.29 16.07 16.69
CA PRO A 4 18.92 17.30 16.01
C PRO A 4 19.77 17.58 14.76
N ALA A 5 21.07 17.29 14.83
CA ALA A 5 21.97 17.43 13.69
C ALA A 5 21.61 16.49 12.51
N TYR A 6 21.12 15.29 12.80
CA TYR A 6 20.68 14.35 11.76
C TYR A 6 19.35 14.77 11.14
N LEU A 7 18.38 15.24 11.95
CA LEU A 7 17.14 15.84 11.46
C LEU A 7 17.44 17.00 10.49
N SER A 8 18.35 17.89 10.87
CA SER A 8 18.74 19.02 10.04
C SER A 8 19.40 18.62 8.71
N LYS A 9 19.98 17.41 8.62
CA LYS A 9 20.51 16.86 7.36
C LYS A 9 19.40 16.27 6.49
N LEU A 10 18.38 15.66 7.09
CA LEU A 10 17.20 15.17 6.36
C LEU A 10 16.44 16.34 5.73
N GLU A 11 16.22 17.41 6.49
CA GLU A 11 15.47 18.60 6.05
C GLU A 11 16.15 19.36 4.89
N ARG A 12 17.47 19.22 4.73
CA ARG A 12 18.25 19.85 3.66
C ARG A 12 18.59 18.90 2.51
N ASP A 13 17.89 17.77 2.40
CA ASP A 13 18.11 16.74 1.38
C ASP A 13 19.53 16.13 1.35
N ALA A 14 20.33 16.35 2.40
CA ALA A 14 21.67 15.81 2.52
C ALA A 14 21.65 14.29 2.80
N VAL A 15 20.52 13.78 3.31
CA VAL A 15 20.25 12.34 3.47
C VAL A 15 18.95 11.99 2.74
N LYS A 16 19.07 11.35 1.57
CA LYS A 16 17.92 11.00 0.71
C LYS A 16 17.29 9.63 1.00
N ARG A 17 18.03 8.76 1.68
CA ARG A 17 17.62 7.40 2.03
C ARG A 17 17.94 7.12 3.50
N PRO A 18 17.20 7.72 4.45
CA PRO A 18 17.30 7.35 5.86
C PRO A 18 17.02 5.86 6.05
N SER A 19 17.62 5.26 7.08
CA SER A 19 17.41 3.83 7.36
C SER A 19 15.96 3.54 7.76
N PRO A 20 15.47 2.30 7.58
CA PRO A 20 14.13 1.90 7.98
C PRO A 20 13.81 2.18 9.45
N HIS A 21 14.79 2.02 10.35
CA HIS A 21 14.63 2.32 11.76
C HIS A 21 14.39 3.82 12.04
N VAL A 22 15.10 4.70 11.31
CA VAL A 22 14.86 6.16 11.39
C VAL A 22 13.45 6.49 10.88
N LEU A 23 13.06 5.89 9.75
CA LEU A 23 11.72 6.11 9.18
C LEU A 23 10.60 5.65 10.10
N HIS A 24 10.75 4.53 10.82
CA HIS A 24 9.78 4.07 11.81
C HIS A 24 9.60 5.09 12.94
N ARG A 25 10.71 5.61 13.48
CA ARG A 25 10.66 6.63 14.52
C ARG A 25 10.02 7.94 14.04
N LEU A 26 10.30 8.34 12.81
CA LEU A 26 9.65 9.51 12.20
C LEU A 26 8.16 9.29 11.98
N SER A 27 7.76 8.08 11.57
CA SER A 27 6.35 7.69 11.47
C SER A 27 5.62 7.89 12.78
N ASP A 28 6.19 7.38 13.88
CA ASP A 28 5.59 7.52 15.21
C ASP A 28 5.50 8.99 15.65
N ALA A 29 6.57 9.77 15.46
CA ALA A 29 6.64 11.16 15.89
C ALA A 29 5.78 12.12 15.07
N LEU A 30 5.63 11.87 13.77
CA LEU A 30 4.88 12.73 12.84
C LEU A 30 3.44 12.25 12.61
N ALA A 31 3.06 11.10 13.19
CA ALA A 31 1.79 10.41 12.91
C ALA A 31 1.56 10.17 11.40
N VAL A 32 2.64 9.91 10.65
CA VAL A 32 2.59 9.59 9.22
C VAL A 32 2.80 8.09 9.05
N PRO A 33 2.01 7.38 8.22
CA PRO A 33 2.19 5.94 8.03
C PRO A 33 3.62 5.57 7.60
N TYR A 34 4.27 4.69 8.35
CA TYR A 34 5.59 4.15 8.03
C TYR A 34 5.74 3.64 6.58
N PRO A 35 4.76 2.91 6.01
CA PRO A 35 4.81 2.50 4.60
C PRO A 35 4.97 3.68 3.63
N GLU A 36 4.32 4.80 3.91
CA GLU A 36 4.36 5.97 3.05
C GLU A 36 5.74 6.63 3.07
N LEU A 37 6.36 6.75 4.26
CA LEU A 37 7.72 7.25 4.39
C LEU A 37 8.75 6.35 3.69
N MET A 38 8.58 5.02 3.78
CA MET A 38 9.40 4.06 3.04
C MET A 38 9.28 4.25 1.53
N ARG A 39 8.05 4.42 1.02
CA ARG A 39 7.77 4.64 -0.40
C ARG A 39 8.40 5.93 -0.90
N LEU A 40 8.23 7.03 -0.17
CA LEU A 40 8.81 8.34 -0.49
C LEU A 40 10.34 8.31 -0.48
N SER A 41 10.95 7.50 0.41
CA SER A 41 12.40 7.29 0.47
C SER A 41 12.93 6.28 -0.57
N GLY A 42 12.09 5.82 -1.49
CA GLY A 42 12.47 4.93 -2.58
C GLY A 42 12.74 3.49 -2.16
N TYR A 43 12.20 3.03 -1.04
CA TYR A 43 12.20 1.60 -0.70
C TYR A 43 11.12 0.86 -1.48
N ARG A 44 11.42 -0.35 -1.95
CA ARG A 44 10.43 -1.24 -2.58
C ARG A 44 9.65 -1.94 -1.48
N MET A 45 8.35 -1.67 -1.40
CA MET A 45 7.47 -2.37 -0.47
C MET A 45 6.77 -3.54 -1.17
N PRO A 46 6.93 -4.77 -0.67
CA PRO A 46 6.13 -5.89 -1.15
C PRO A 46 4.66 -5.66 -0.76
N GLY A 47 3.74 -5.73 -1.73
CA GLY A 47 2.30 -5.75 -1.48
C GLY A 47 1.53 -4.43 -1.63
N VAL A 48 2.19 -3.28 -1.82
CA VAL A 48 1.49 -2.00 -2.08
C VAL A 48 1.16 -1.82 -3.57
N SER A 49 0.38 -2.75 -4.11
CA SER A 49 -0.22 -2.59 -5.43
C SER A 49 -1.32 -1.54 -5.35
N SER A 50 -1.01 -0.30 -5.75
CA SER A 50 -1.96 0.80 -6.04
C SER A 50 -3.01 1.04 -4.95
N ALA A 51 -2.69 1.92 -4.00
CA ALA A 51 -3.58 2.36 -2.92
C ALA A 51 -5.00 2.74 -3.37
N LYS A 52 -5.20 3.17 -4.63
CA LYS A 52 -6.52 3.50 -5.19
C LYS A 52 -7.43 2.29 -5.39
N ALA A 53 -6.88 1.13 -5.76
CA ALA A 53 -7.68 -0.07 -5.93
C ALA A 53 -8.09 -0.65 -4.57
N THR A 54 -7.17 -0.66 -3.61
CA THR A 54 -7.44 -1.09 -2.23
C THR A 54 -8.38 -0.16 -1.50
N GLU A 55 -8.31 1.17 -1.68
CA GLU A 55 -9.30 2.12 -1.14
C GLU A 55 -10.70 1.84 -1.69
N SER A 56 -10.86 1.62 -3.00
CA SER A 56 -12.18 1.36 -3.60
C SER A 56 -12.80 0.05 -3.10
N VAL A 57 -11.99 -1.00 -2.93
CA VAL A 57 -12.43 -2.29 -2.40
C VAL A 57 -12.71 -2.20 -0.91
N SER A 58 -11.87 -1.48 -0.17
CA SER A 58 -12.08 -1.22 1.26
C SER A 58 -13.35 -0.43 1.51
N ALA A 59 -13.61 0.61 0.71
CA ALA A 59 -14.84 1.41 0.79
C ALA A 59 -16.09 0.57 0.48
N ALA A 60 -16.01 -0.34 -0.49
CA ALA A 60 -17.10 -1.28 -0.77
C ALA A 60 -17.31 -2.32 0.37
N LEU A 61 -16.25 -2.75 1.04
CA LEU A 61 -16.33 -3.69 2.17
C LEU A 61 -16.85 -3.05 3.47
N PHE A 62 -16.70 -1.73 3.63
CA PHE A 62 -17.18 -0.96 4.77
C PHE A 62 -18.46 -0.16 4.49
N ALA A 63 -19.04 -0.28 3.29
CA ALA A 63 -20.41 0.16 3.05
C ALA A 63 -21.38 -0.70 3.88
N ASP A 64 -22.58 -0.19 4.15
CA ASP A 64 -23.65 -0.91 4.86
C ASP A 64 -24.24 -1.99 3.94
N VAL A 65 -23.41 -2.98 3.62
CA VAL A 65 -23.70 -4.07 2.69
C VAL A 65 -24.47 -5.13 3.45
N SER A 66 -25.67 -5.45 2.96
CA SER A 66 -26.50 -6.52 3.48
C SER A 66 -25.82 -7.89 3.31
N GLU A 67 -26.28 -8.91 4.06
CA GLU A 67 -25.74 -10.26 3.92
C GLU A 67 -25.92 -10.81 2.49
N GLU A 68 -27.03 -10.50 1.83
CA GLU A 68 -27.31 -10.94 0.47
C GLU A 68 -26.38 -10.30 -0.56
N GLU A 69 -26.15 -8.99 -0.47
CA GLU A 69 -25.18 -8.30 -1.34
C GLU A 69 -23.75 -8.80 -1.12
N ARG A 70 -23.40 -9.20 0.12
CA ARG A 70 -22.09 -9.79 0.43
C ARG A 70 -21.93 -11.15 -0.25
N ASP A 71 -22.96 -11.99 -0.21
CA ASP A 71 -22.94 -13.32 -0.83
C ASP A 71 -22.83 -13.20 -2.36
N GLU A 72 -23.58 -12.27 -2.97
CA GLU A 72 -23.51 -12.01 -4.42
C GLU A 72 -22.12 -11.49 -4.84
N LEU A 73 -21.50 -10.62 -4.03
CA LEU A 73 -20.13 -10.15 -4.24
C LEU A 73 -19.11 -11.30 -4.19
N LEU A 74 -19.27 -12.24 -3.25
CA LEU A 74 -18.39 -13.40 -3.14
C LEU A 74 -18.51 -14.32 -4.37
N GLU A 75 -19.75 -14.56 -4.83
CA GLU A 75 -20.00 -15.34 -6.03
C GLU A 75 -19.38 -14.68 -7.28
N TYR A 76 -19.59 -13.38 -7.46
CA TYR A 76 -19.02 -12.62 -8.57
C TYR A 76 -17.48 -12.67 -8.55
N LEU A 77 -16.85 -12.54 -7.37
CA LEU A 77 -15.40 -12.64 -7.23
C LEU A 77 -14.87 -14.04 -7.58
N ALA A 78 -15.58 -15.10 -7.19
CA ALA A 78 -15.22 -16.47 -7.54
C ALA A 78 -15.29 -16.70 -9.06
N TRP A 79 -16.40 -16.28 -9.69
CA TRP A 79 -16.58 -16.33 -11.15
C TRP A 79 -15.48 -15.55 -11.88
N TYR A 80 -15.20 -14.32 -11.45
CA TYR A 80 -14.21 -13.45 -12.10
C TYR A 80 -12.79 -14.06 -12.04
N ARG A 81 -12.41 -14.65 -10.90
CA ARG A 81 -11.12 -15.35 -10.75
C ARG A 81 -11.03 -16.56 -11.68
N ALA A 82 -12.07 -17.38 -11.74
CA ALA A 82 -12.12 -18.53 -12.64
C ALA A 82 -12.01 -18.11 -14.12
N ARG A 83 -12.71 -17.03 -14.52
CA ARG A 83 -12.63 -16.46 -15.87
C ARG A 83 -11.21 -15.99 -16.21
N ARG A 84 -10.53 -15.29 -15.29
CA ARG A 84 -9.18 -14.77 -15.54
C ARG A 84 -8.17 -15.90 -15.72
N SER A 85 -8.28 -16.97 -14.94
CA SER A 85 -7.40 -18.15 -15.05
C SER A 85 -7.55 -18.91 -16.36
N ARG A 86 -8.69 -18.78 -17.05
CA ARG A 86 -8.98 -19.44 -18.34
C ARG A 86 -8.56 -18.63 -19.56
N ARG A 87 -8.14 -17.37 -19.37
CA ARG A 87 -7.69 -16.52 -20.48
C ARG A 87 -6.24 -16.90 -20.82
N PRO A 88 -5.94 -17.50 -21.99
CA PRO A 88 -4.57 -17.87 -22.34
C PRO A 88 -3.70 -16.61 -22.38
N LYS A 89 -2.50 -16.67 -21.79
CA LYS A 89 -1.47 -15.64 -21.98
C LYS A 89 -1.18 -15.59 -23.48
N ALA A 90 -1.40 -14.43 -24.10
CA ALA A 90 -0.92 -14.19 -25.46
C ALA A 90 0.59 -14.47 -25.47
N SER A 91 1.02 -15.44 -26.26
CA SER A 91 2.43 -15.73 -26.47
C SER A 91 3.04 -14.58 -27.28
N PRO A 92 4.21 -14.04 -26.90
CA PRO A 92 4.90 -13.08 -27.74
C PRO A 92 5.47 -13.82 -28.96
N ALA A 93 5.23 -13.25 -30.14
CA ALA A 93 5.89 -13.63 -31.40
C ALA A 93 7.29 -13.02 -31.49
#